data_AF-A0A9N7TT40-F1
#
_entry.id   AF-A0A9N7TT40-F1
#
_cell.length_a   1.000
_cell.length_b   1.000
_cell.length_c   1.000
_cell.angle_alpha   90.00
_cell.angle_beta   90.00
_cell.angle_gamma   90.00
#
_symmetry.space_group_name_H-M   'P 1'
#
loop_
_entity.id
_entity.type
_entity.pdbx_description
1 polymer ?
#
loop_
_entity_poly.entity_id
_entity_poly.type
_entity_poly.pdbx_seq_one_letter_code
_entity_poly.pdbx_strand_id
1 'polypeptide(L)'
;MLTLRQSPYLNRSITSNRGRCWLGDRRRFPVAGCLCPLRDSMCSERRNMSAVELLRVSVHDRISAAAEDFLLQVEEGGGKARVPELRAMLIERLMAAGDQILAGLEETLLKYEDHVEQSEREIRRHRKLFDAVMKPEVRLHRAGQSLEEPLTC
;
A
#
# COMPACT_ATOMS: atom_id res chain seq x y z
N MET A 1 -33.07 1.36 30.81
CA MET A 1 -32.89 1.46 29.34
C MET A 1 -31.56 2.13 29.06
N LEU A 2 -30.79 1.54 28.16
CA LEU A 2 -29.35 1.76 27.97
C LEU A 2 -29.03 3.19 27.49
N THR A 3 -27.98 3.74 28.09
CA THR A 3 -27.24 4.94 27.68
C THR A 3 -26.59 4.73 26.31
N LEU A 4 -26.70 5.71 25.40
CA LEU A 4 -25.73 5.88 24.33
C LEU A 4 -25.26 7.34 24.26
N ARG A 5 -23.96 7.46 24.52
CA ARG A 5 -23.13 8.65 24.51
C ARG A 5 -23.22 9.40 23.18
N GLN A 6 -23.23 10.72 23.28
CA GLN A 6 -22.89 11.65 22.21
C GLN A 6 -21.52 11.30 21.61
N SER A 7 -21.46 11.15 20.29
CA SER A 7 -20.22 11.11 19.52
C SER A 7 -19.98 12.48 18.87
N PRO A 8 -18.87 13.19 19.19
CA PRO A 8 -18.60 14.52 18.70
C PRO A 8 -17.63 14.47 17.51
N TYR A 9 -18.10 14.12 16.31
CA TYR A 9 -17.26 14.16 15.10
C TYR A 9 -18.03 14.57 13.86
N LEU A 10 -18.66 15.73 13.88
CA LEU A 10 -19.23 16.35 12.67
C LEU A 10 -19.10 17.87 12.76
N ASN A 11 -17.85 18.35 12.78
CA ASN A 11 -17.52 19.65 12.21
C ASN A 11 -16.01 19.80 12.03
N ARG A 12 -15.51 19.58 10.81
CA ARG A 12 -14.25 20.20 10.38
C ARG A 12 -14.39 20.69 8.96
N SER A 13 -14.71 21.97 8.91
CA SER A 13 -14.53 22.94 7.85
C SER A 13 -13.58 22.46 6.75
N ILE A 14 -14.11 22.39 5.53
CA ILE A 14 -13.34 22.32 4.30
C ILE A 14 -12.56 23.64 4.20
N THR A 15 -11.30 23.63 4.62
CA THR A 15 -10.36 24.70 4.29
C THR A 15 -9.19 24.10 3.54
N SER A 16 -9.21 24.32 2.22
CA SER A 16 -8.04 24.52 1.36
C SER A 16 -6.84 23.62 1.68
N ASN A 17 -6.88 22.37 1.22
CA ASN A 17 -5.64 21.62 1.05
C ASN A 17 -5.18 21.80 -0.40
N ARG A 18 -4.12 22.61 -0.54
CA ARG A 18 -3.32 22.73 -1.78
C ARG A 18 -3.15 21.34 -2.37
N GLY A 19 -3.63 21.16 -3.60
CA GLY A 19 -3.36 19.97 -4.39
C GLY A 19 -1.86 19.71 -4.41
N ARG A 20 -1.44 18.67 -3.69
CA ARG A 20 -0.12 18.09 -3.83
C ARG A 20 -0.33 16.73 -4.46
N CYS A 21 -0.12 16.67 -5.77
CA CYS A 21 0.16 15.41 -6.42
C CYS A 21 1.50 14.93 -5.89
N TRP A 22 1.52 13.71 -5.37
CA TRP A 22 2.76 12.99 -5.15
C TRP A 22 3.38 12.71 -6.51
N LEU A 23 4.27 13.59 -6.98
CA LEU A 23 5.36 13.13 -7.82
C LEU A 23 6.38 12.52 -6.85
N GLY A 24 6.45 11.20 -6.84
CA GLY A 24 7.68 10.54 -6.43
C GLY A 24 8.77 10.94 -7.41
N ASP A 25 9.44 12.06 -7.15
CA ASP A 25 10.88 12.04 -6.95
C ASP A 25 11.44 13.40 -6.55
N ARG A 26 12.54 13.35 -5.80
CA ARG A 26 13.24 14.48 -5.21
C ARG A 26 14.04 15.29 -6.25
N ARG A 27 13.44 15.68 -7.38
CA ARG A 27 13.99 16.72 -8.28
C ARG A 27 12.89 17.68 -8.73
N ARG A 28 13.02 18.93 -8.26
CA ARG A 28 12.22 20.08 -8.67
C ARG A 28 12.53 20.40 -10.14
N PHE A 29 11.56 20.22 -11.04
CA PHE A 29 11.56 20.91 -12.32
C PHE A 29 10.33 21.84 -12.40
N PRO A 30 10.51 23.13 -12.77
CA PRO A 30 9.39 24.04 -12.97
C PRO A 30 8.86 23.82 -14.39
N VAL A 31 7.73 23.13 -14.53
CA VAL A 31 6.98 23.20 -15.79
C VAL A 31 5.83 24.17 -15.56
N ALA A 32 6.03 25.40 -16.03
CA ALA A 32 4.95 26.36 -16.20
C ALA A 32 4.02 25.81 -17.28
N GLY A 33 2.75 25.61 -16.92
CA GLY A 33 1.70 25.22 -17.87
C GLY A 33 1.40 23.71 -17.89
N CYS A 34 0.87 23.18 -16.80
CA CYS A 34 0.08 21.95 -16.86
C CYS A 34 -1.27 22.26 -17.53
N LEU A 35 -1.29 22.33 -18.85
CA LEU A 35 -2.51 22.18 -19.64
C LEU A 35 -2.56 20.71 -20.08
N CYS A 36 -3.12 19.86 -19.22
CA CYS A 36 -3.52 18.51 -19.60
C CYS A 36 -5.06 18.43 -19.51
N PRO A 37 -5.82 18.80 -20.56
CA PRO A 37 -7.28 18.76 -20.53
C PRO A 37 -7.88 17.35 -20.48
N LEU A 38 -7.07 16.30 -20.68
CA LEU A 38 -7.56 14.90 -20.69
C LEU A 38 -7.56 14.20 -19.31
N ARG A 39 -7.00 14.81 -18.25
CA ARG A 39 -6.83 14.12 -16.96
C ARG A 39 -7.97 14.31 -15.96
N ASP A 40 -8.88 15.25 -16.19
CA ASP A 40 -9.98 15.50 -15.24
C ASP A 40 -11.02 14.37 -15.22
N SER A 41 -11.22 13.66 -16.34
CA SER A 41 -12.11 12.48 -16.40
C SER A 41 -11.54 11.24 -15.70
N MET A 42 -10.20 11.09 -15.65
CA MET A 42 -9.55 9.90 -15.09
C MET A 42 -9.48 9.86 -13.56
N CYS A 43 -9.76 10.98 -12.88
CA CYS A 43 -9.77 11.03 -11.40
C CYS A 43 -11.00 10.36 -10.78
N SER A 44 -12.12 10.25 -11.52
CA SER A 44 -13.34 9.60 -11.04
C SER A 44 -13.25 8.06 -11.13
N GLU A 45 -12.64 7.53 -12.18
CA GLU A 45 -12.50 6.08 -12.43
C GLU A 45 -11.52 5.39 -11.47
N ARG A 46 -10.50 6.11 -10.97
CA ARG A 46 -9.49 5.56 -10.05
C ARG A 46 -10.03 5.09 -8.70
N ARG A 47 -11.26 5.48 -8.31
CA ARG A 47 -11.84 5.15 -7.01
C ARG A 47 -12.32 3.70 -6.88
N ASN A 48 -12.51 3.00 -8.00
CA ASN A 48 -12.99 1.62 -8.02
C ASN A 48 -11.97 0.61 -8.55
N MET A 49 -10.73 1.03 -8.79
CA MET A 49 -9.70 0.12 -9.31
C MET A 49 -9.03 -0.67 -8.20
N SER A 50 -8.75 -1.94 -8.49
CA SER A 50 -7.89 -2.79 -7.68
C SER A 50 -6.44 -2.29 -7.67
N ALA A 51 -5.67 -2.71 -6.66
CA ALA A 51 -4.25 -2.41 -6.58
C ALA A 51 -3.47 -2.87 -7.83
N VAL A 52 -3.87 -4.01 -8.41
CA VAL A 52 -3.27 -4.56 -9.63
C VAL A 52 -3.56 -3.67 -10.83
N GLU A 53 -4.78 -3.17 -10.98
CA GLU A 53 -5.12 -2.25 -12.08
C GLU A 53 -4.38 -0.91 -11.96
N LEU A 54 -4.28 -0.37 -10.74
CA LEU A 54 -3.46 0.83 -10.49
C LEU A 54 -2.00 0.62 -10.85
N LEU A 55 -1.45 -0.55 -10.49
CA LEU A 55 -0.09 -0.94 -10.82
C LEU A 55 0.10 -1.07 -12.33
N ARG A 56 -0.84 -1.70 -13.06
CA ARG A 56 -0.79 -1.81 -14.53
C ARG A 56 -0.76 -0.44 -15.20
N VAL A 57 -1.63 0.48 -14.77
CA VAL A 57 -1.65 1.86 -15.30
C VAL A 57 -0.32 2.56 -14.98
N SER A 58 0.20 2.42 -13.77
CA SER A 58 1.48 3.02 -13.36
C SER A 58 2.67 2.50 -14.18
N VAL A 59 2.74 1.19 -14.42
CA VAL A 59 3.77 0.57 -15.26
C VAL A 59 3.72 1.11 -16.68
N HIS A 60 2.51 1.18 -17.26
CA HIS A 60 2.31 1.73 -18.59
C HIS A 60 2.75 3.19 -18.66
N ASP A 61 2.31 4.02 -17.70
CA ASP A 61 2.68 5.44 -17.62
C ASP A 61 4.21 5.63 -17.57
N ARG A 62 4.92 4.80 -16.79
CA ARG A 62 6.39 4.89 -16.68
C ARG A 62 7.13 4.48 -17.94
N ILE A 63 6.67 3.43 -18.62
CA ILE A 63 7.24 3.00 -19.90
C ILE A 63 7.00 4.06 -20.98
N SER A 64 5.77 4.59 -21.04
CA SER A 64 5.42 5.66 -21.98
C SER A 64 6.25 6.92 -21.72
N ALA A 65 6.38 7.35 -20.46
CA ALA A 65 7.20 8.50 -20.11
C ALA A 65 8.69 8.30 -20.49
N ALA A 66 9.24 7.11 -20.27
CA ALA A 66 10.62 6.81 -20.67
C ALA A 66 10.82 6.82 -22.19
N ALA A 67 9.81 6.37 -22.96
CA ALA A 67 9.84 6.44 -24.41
C ALA A 67 9.72 7.89 -24.91
N GLU A 68 8.83 8.69 -24.33
CA GLU A 68 8.69 10.12 -24.63
C GLU A 68 9.97 10.90 -24.31
N ASP A 69 10.57 10.66 -23.15
CA ASP A 69 11.87 11.22 -22.76
C ASP A 69 12.98 10.88 -23.76
N PHE A 70 13.00 9.64 -24.25
CA PHE A 70 13.96 9.22 -25.27
C PHE A 70 13.73 9.97 -26.59
N LEU A 71 12.48 10.03 -27.08
CA LEU A 71 12.13 10.71 -28.33
C LEU A 71 12.49 12.21 -28.28
N LEU A 72 12.17 12.89 -27.17
CA LEU A 72 12.51 14.30 -26.98
C LEU A 72 14.01 14.55 -27.10
N GLN A 73 14.85 13.72 -26.46
CA GLN A 73 16.31 13.87 -26.57
C GLN A 73 16.84 13.59 -27.98
N VAL A 74 16.21 12.69 -28.74
CA VAL A 74 16.58 12.42 -30.14
C VAL A 74 16.23 13.61 -31.05
N GLU A 75 15.06 14.22 -30.82
CA GLU A 75 14.61 15.42 -31.53
C GLU A 75 15.51 16.62 -31.22
N GLU A 76 15.85 16.85 -29.95
CA GLU A 76 16.78 17.92 -29.53
C GLU A 76 18.20 17.71 -30.07
N GLY A 77 18.65 16.45 -30.18
CA GLY A 77 19.96 16.08 -30.75
C GLY A 77 20.06 16.25 -32.26
N GLY A 78 18.98 16.67 -32.94
CA GLY A 78 18.96 16.94 -34.38
C GLY A 78 19.25 15.72 -35.26
N GLY A 79 18.94 14.51 -34.78
CA GLY A 79 19.10 13.27 -35.55
C GLY A 79 20.55 12.89 -35.90
N LYS A 80 21.55 13.52 -35.27
CA LYS A 80 22.98 13.27 -35.55
C LYS A 80 23.57 12.10 -34.75
N ALA A 81 22.87 11.63 -33.72
CA ALA A 81 23.33 10.56 -32.87
C ALA A 81 23.46 9.25 -33.66
N ARG A 82 24.57 8.54 -33.48
CA ARG A 82 24.79 7.25 -34.13
C ARG A 82 23.92 6.18 -33.47
N VAL A 83 23.60 5.12 -34.21
CA VAL A 83 22.79 3.99 -33.70
C VAL A 83 23.29 3.44 -32.36
N PRO A 84 24.60 3.28 -32.09
CA PRO A 84 25.08 2.82 -30.78
C PRO A 84 24.78 3.78 -29.64
N GLU A 85 24.83 5.09 -29.88
CA GLU A 85 24.54 6.14 -28.89
C GLU A 85 23.04 6.13 -28.56
N LEU A 86 22.19 6.06 -29.58
CA LEU A 86 20.74 5.92 -29.43
C LEU A 86 20.39 4.66 -28.63
N ARG A 87 21.06 3.54 -28.90
CA ARG A 87 20.84 2.29 -28.17
C ARG A 87 21.22 2.43 -26.68
N ALA A 88 22.35 3.07 -26.39
CA ALA A 88 22.78 3.29 -25.01
C ALA A 88 21.79 4.18 -24.24
N MET A 89 21.36 5.29 -24.86
CA MET A 89 20.37 6.20 -24.27
C MET A 89 19.01 5.52 -24.02
N LEU A 90 18.54 4.71 -24.97
CA LEU A 90 17.29 3.96 -24.80
C LEU A 90 17.38 2.98 -23.64
N ILE A 91 18.49 2.24 -23.54
CA ILE A 91 18.72 1.30 -22.43
C ILE A 91 18.75 2.05 -21.11
N GLU A 92 19.47 3.17 -21.02
CA GLU A 92 19.52 3.97 -19.79
C GLU A 92 18.13 4.41 -19.33
N ARG A 93 17.31 4.95 -20.24
CA ARG A 93 15.95 5.42 -19.91
C ARG A 93 15.02 4.28 -19.52
N LEU A 94 15.09 3.15 -20.23
CA LEU A 94 14.28 1.97 -19.89
C LEU A 94 14.72 1.33 -18.57
N MET A 95 16.03 1.29 -18.28
CA MET A 95 16.55 0.81 -17.00
C MET A 95 16.06 1.69 -15.85
N ALA A 96 16.14 3.02 -15.99
CA ALA A 96 15.61 3.95 -15.00
C ALA A 96 14.10 3.76 -14.77
N ALA A 97 13.32 3.55 -15.83
CA ALA A 97 11.89 3.24 -15.72
C ALA A 97 11.64 1.88 -15.03
N GLY A 98 12.48 0.89 -15.32
CA GLY A 98 12.47 -0.43 -14.68
C GLY A 98 12.69 -0.34 -13.18
N ASP A 99 13.69 0.42 -12.73
CA ASP A 99 13.96 0.64 -11.31
C ASP A 99 12.77 1.30 -10.60
N GLN A 100 12.16 2.30 -11.24
CA GLN A 100 10.95 2.92 -10.71
C GLN A 100 9.81 1.91 -10.60
N ILE A 101 9.58 1.10 -11.63
CA ILE A 101 8.55 0.03 -11.64
C ILE A 101 8.77 -0.94 -10.48
N LEU A 102 10.00 -1.42 -10.29
CA LEU A 102 10.35 -2.32 -9.18
C LEU A 102 10.06 -1.69 -7.83
N ALA A 103 10.44 -0.42 -7.61
CA ALA A 103 10.11 0.28 -6.37
C ALA A 103 8.58 0.36 -6.12
N GLY A 104 7.78 0.56 -7.18
CA GLY A 104 6.31 0.56 -7.07
C GLY A 104 5.72 -0.84 -6.81
N LEU A 105 6.36 -1.88 -7.34
CA LEU A 105 6.01 -3.27 -7.07
C LEU A 105 6.32 -3.65 -5.63
N GLU A 106 7.50 -3.29 -5.12
CA GLU A 106 7.92 -3.51 -3.74
C GLU A 106 6.93 -2.87 -2.75
N GLU A 107 6.51 -1.63 -2.97
CA GLU A 107 5.49 -0.97 -2.14
C GLU A 107 4.17 -1.76 -2.14
N THR A 108 3.77 -2.29 -3.29
CA THR A 108 2.54 -3.08 -3.41
C THR A 108 2.70 -4.42 -2.69
N LEU A 109 3.83 -5.11 -2.86
CA LEU A 109 4.12 -6.37 -2.20
C LEU A 109 4.15 -6.24 -0.68
N LEU A 110 4.78 -5.20 -0.14
CA LEU A 110 4.79 -4.93 1.31
C LEU A 110 3.37 -4.80 1.87
N LYS A 111 2.46 -4.11 1.15
CA LYS A 111 1.04 -4.04 1.56
C LYS A 111 0.39 -5.42 1.59
N TYR A 112 0.68 -6.27 0.61
CA TYR A 112 0.17 -7.64 0.59
C TYR A 112 0.73 -8.48 1.72
N GLU A 113 2.04 -8.40 2.01
CA GLU A 113 2.68 -9.09 3.13
C GLU A 113 2.03 -8.71 4.47
N ASP A 114 1.82 -7.41 4.71
CA ASP A 114 1.13 -6.90 5.90
C ASP A 114 -0.31 -7.46 6.01
N HIS A 115 -1.06 -7.47 4.90
CA HIS A 115 -2.41 -8.03 4.87
C HIS A 115 -2.42 -9.54 5.18
N VAL A 116 -1.47 -10.30 4.63
CA VAL A 116 -1.34 -11.73 4.92
C VAL A 116 -1.01 -11.93 6.39
N GLU A 117 -0.02 -11.22 6.94
CA GLU A 117 0.36 -11.37 8.33
C GLU A 117 -0.79 -11.03 9.29
N GLN A 118 -1.53 -9.96 9.01
CA GLN A 118 -2.71 -9.60 9.77
C GLN A 118 -3.76 -10.72 9.73
N SER A 119 -4.04 -11.27 8.54
CA SER A 119 -5.01 -12.34 8.38
C SER A 119 -4.61 -13.61 9.13
N GLU A 120 -3.33 -13.98 9.12
CA GLU A 120 -2.82 -15.12 9.88
C GLU A 120 -2.98 -14.92 11.38
N ARG A 121 -2.71 -13.72 11.88
CA ARG A 121 -2.87 -13.39 13.31
C ARG A 121 -4.34 -13.50 13.73
N GLU A 122 -5.28 -13.04 12.91
CA GLU A 122 -6.71 -13.17 13.15
C GLU A 122 -7.17 -14.63 13.14
N ILE A 123 -6.73 -15.41 12.15
CA ILE A 123 -7.02 -16.86 12.08
C ILE A 123 -6.49 -17.58 13.32
N ARG A 124 -5.26 -17.28 13.76
CA ARG A 124 -4.68 -17.87 14.99
C ARG A 124 -5.50 -17.50 16.23
N ARG A 125 -5.98 -16.26 16.34
CA ARG A 125 -6.84 -15.82 17.44
C ARG A 125 -8.17 -16.58 17.44
N HIS A 126 -8.82 -16.67 16.29
CA HIS A 126 -10.09 -17.39 16.15
C HIS A 126 -9.92 -18.88 16.46
N ARG A 127 -8.81 -19.51 16.03
CA ARG A 127 -8.53 -20.91 16.34
C ARG A 127 -8.34 -21.16 17.84
N LYS A 128 -7.60 -20.30 18.54
CA LYS A 128 -7.47 -20.39 20.01
C LYS A 128 -8.80 -20.25 20.73
N LEU A 129 -9.65 -19.32 20.29
CA LEU A 129 -10.99 -19.14 20.85
C LEU A 129 -11.84 -20.40 20.62
N PHE A 130 -11.81 -20.94 19.41
CA PHE A 130 -12.53 -22.17 19.06
C PHE A 130 -12.06 -23.36 19.89
N ASP A 131 -10.74 -23.53 20.04
CA ASP A 131 -10.17 -24.60 20.86
C ASP A 131 -10.60 -24.48 22.33
N ALA A 132 -10.64 -23.27 22.89
CA ALA A 132 -11.09 -23.02 24.26
C ALA A 132 -12.59 -23.32 24.47
N VAL A 133 -13.44 -23.02 23.49
CA VAL A 133 -14.89 -23.34 23.53
C VAL A 133 -15.12 -24.84 23.37
N MET A 134 -14.38 -25.50 22.48
CA MET A 134 -14.60 -26.92 22.14
C MET A 134 -13.93 -27.91 23.11
N LYS A 135 -12.92 -27.48 23.86
CA LYS A 135 -12.20 -28.31 24.85
C LYS A 135 -11.99 -27.52 26.16
N PRO A 136 -13.04 -27.35 26.98
CA PRO A 136 -12.89 -26.63 28.24
C PRO A 136 -11.98 -27.38 29.21
N GLU A 137 -10.90 -26.74 29.66
CA GLU A 137 -10.04 -27.27 30.73
C GLU A 137 -10.76 -27.16 32.08
N VAL A 138 -11.32 -28.27 32.57
CA VAL A 138 -11.96 -28.33 33.90
C VAL A 138 -10.89 -28.60 34.97
N ARG A 139 -10.45 -27.55 35.66
CA ARG A 139 -9.57 -27.68 36.83
C ARG A 139 -10.40 -27.88 38.10
N LEU A 140 -10.58 -29.13 38.53
CA LEU A 140 -11.19 -29.44 39.83
C LEU A 140 -10.15 -29.29 40.94
N HIS A 141 -10.42 -28.46 41.94
CA HIS A 141 -9.62 -28.38 43.17
C HIS A 141 -10.39 -29.09 44.28
N ARG A 142 -9.86 -30.22 44.75
CA ARG A 142 -10.42 -30.96 45.88
C ARG A 142 -10.26 -30.09 47.12
N ALA A 143 -11.37 -29.51 47.59
CA ALA A 143 -11.39 -28.85 48.89
C ALA A 143 -10.97 -29.86 49.98
N GLY A 144 -10.07 -29.43 50.85
CA GLY A 144 -9.30 -30.30 51.74
C GLY A 144 -10.12 -31.21 52.65
N GLN A 145 -9.57 -32.40 52.87
CA GLN A 145 -9.76 -33.14 54.12
C GLN A 145 -8.38 -33.36 54.72
N SER A 146 -7.81 -32.31 55.28
CA SER A 146 -6.81 -32.42 56.33
C SER A 146 -7.59 -32.63 57.64
N LEU A 147 -7.96 -33.88 57.91
CA LEU A 147 -8.30 -34.34 59.26
C LEU A 147 -7.02 -34.94 59.85
N GLU A 148 -6.16 -34.06 60.35
CA GLU A 148 -5.27 -34.41 61.45
C GLU A 148 -6.04 -34.07 62.73
N GLU A 149 -6.35 -35.08 63.55
CA GLU A 149 -6.25 -35.04 65.03
C GLU A 149 -6.68 -36.39 65.65
N PRO A 150 -6.24 -36.71 66.89
CA PRO A 150 -5.40 -37.87 67.13
C PRO A 150 -6.07 -38.96 67.97
N LEU A 151 -5.42 -40.13 67.99
CA LEU A 151 -5.69 -41.24 68.90
C LEU A 151 -5.76 -40.76 70.37
N THR A 152 -6.88 -41.03 71.05
CA THR A 152 -6.89 -41.24 72.51
C THR A 152 -7.97 -42.27 72.87
N CYS A 153 -7.56 -43.21 73.75
CA CYS A 153 -8.15 -44.47 74.21
C CYS A 153 -9.63 -44.76 73.97
#